data_AF-X8C9D4-F1
#
_entry.id   AF-X8C9D4-F1
#
_cell.length_a   1.000
_cell.length_b   1.000
_cell.length_c   1.000
_cell.angle_alpha   90.00
_cell.angle_beta   90.00
_cell.angle_gamma   90.00
#
_symmetry.space_group_name_H-M   'P 1'
#
loop_
_entity.id
_entity.type
_entity.pdbx_description
1 polymer ?
#
loop_
_entity_poly.entity_id
_entity_poly.type
_entity_poly.pdbx_seq_one_letter_code
_entity_poly.pdbx_strand_id
1 'polypeptide(L)' 'MSDELLRNPTHNGHLLVGALKRHRDKPVLFLGDTTLTGGQMADKISQYIQAFEALGPVPAPRSGYCR' A
#
# COMPACT_ATOMS: atom_id res chain seq x y z
N MET A 1 -21.87 -15.80 18.28
CA MET A 1 -20.91 -14.88 17.64
C MET A 1 -20.26 -15.67 16.52
N SER A 2 -20.79 -15.57 15.30
CA SER A 2 -20.41 -16.46 14.20
C SER A 2 -19.01 -16.10 13.68
N ASP A 3 -18.10 -17.07 13.69
CA ASP A 3 -16.73 -16.98 13.13
C ASP A 3 -16.65 -16.40 11.71
N GLU A 4 -17.74 -16.40 10.95
CA GLU A 4 -17.88 -15.79 9.62
C GLU A 4 -17.44 -14.31 9.60
N LEU A 5 -17.73 -13.54 10.65
CA LEU A 5 -17.32 -12.13 10.76
C LEU A 5 -15.83 -11.96 11.05
N LEU A 6 -15.17 -12.98 11.61
CA LEU A 6 -13.72 -13.04 11.82
C LEU A 6 -12.97 -13.49 10.56
N ARG A 7 -13.70 -14.00 9.56
CA ARG A 7 -13.20 -14.52 8.28
C ARG A 7 -13.54 -13.61 7.10
N ASN A 8 -14.06 -12.41 7.35
CA ASN A 8 -14.03 -11.40 6.31
C ASN A 8 -12.55 -11.18 5.98
N PRO A 9 -12.08 -11.39 4.73
CA PRO A 9 -10.67 -11.20 4.41
C PRO A 9 -10.35 -9.76 4.79
N THR A 10 -9.64 -9.59 5.91
CA THR A 10 -9.06 -8.33 6.31
C THR A 10 -8.08 -8.01 5.21
N HIS A 11 -8.56 -7.29 4.20
CA HIS A 11 -7.70 -6.83 3.13
C HIS A 11 -6.64 -6.00 3.86
N ASN A 12 -5.39 -6.47 3.84
CA ASN A 12 -4.30 -5.84 4.57
C ASN A 12 -4.25 -4.32 4.31
N GLY A 13 -4.68 -3.89 3.11
CA GLY A 13 -4.90 -2.48 2.76
C GLY A 13 -5.92 -1.75 3.65
N HIS A 14 -7.09 -2.33 3.95
CA HIS A 14 -8.07 -1.71 4.85
C HIS A 14 -7.52 -1.52 6.27
N LEU A 15 -6.78 -2.51 6.78
CA LEU A 15 -6.12 -2.40 8.09
C LEU A 15 -5.05 -1.30 8.08
N LEU A 16 -4.21 -1.28 7.03
CA LEU A 16 -3.18 -0.26 6.86
C LEU A 16 -3.77 1.15 6.78
N VAL A 17 -4.79 1.36 5.96
CA VAL A 17 -5.47 2.65 5.82
C VAL A 17 -6.09 3.08 7.15
N GLY A 18 -6.73 2.16 7.87
CA GLY A 18 -7.30 2.44 9.20
C GLY A 18 -6.23 2.87 10.21
N ALA A 19 -5.10 2.16 10.24
CA ALA A 19 -3.98 2.48 11.12
C ALA A 19 -3.37 3.85 10.79
N LEU A 20 -3.08 4.14 9.51
CA LEU A 20 -2.50 5.42 9.10
C LEU A 20 -3.44 6.60 9.40
N LYS A 21 -4.76 6.44 9.21
CA LYS A 21 -5.75 7.47 9.58
C LYS A 21 -5.77 7.72 11.08
N ARG A 22 -5.76 6.67 11.91
CA ARG A 22 -5.77 6.79 13.38
C ARG A 22 -4.49 7.47 13.91
N HIS A 23 -3.38 7.29 13.21
CA HIS A 23 -2.05 7.80 13.59
C HIS A 23 -1.56 8.93 12.68
N ARG A 24 -2.49 9.73 12.12
CA ARG A 24 -2.19 10.77 11.12
C ARG A 24 -1.01 11.66 11.49
N ASP A 25 -0.99 12.16 12.72
CA ASP A 25 0.01 13.13 13.18
C ASP A 25 1.10 12.48 14.04
N LYS A 26 1.09 11.15 14.16
CA LYS A 26 2.07 10.39 14.95
C LYS A 26 3.14 9.78 14.03
N PRO A 27 4.42 9.75 14.43
CA PRO A 27 5.46 9.03 13.71
C PRO A 27 5.10 7.56 13.55
N VAL A 28 5.21 7.02 12.33
CA VAL A 28 4.95 5.61 12.03
C VAL A 28 6.11 4.91 11.34
N LEU A 29 7.04 5.67 10.73
CA LEU A 29 8.19 5.12 10.03
C LEU A 29 9.43 5.99 10.26
N PHE A 30 10.54 5.34 10.57
CA PHE A 30 11.86 5.94 10.74
C PHE A 30 12.82 5.30 9.74
N LEU A 31 13.42 6.11 8.86
CA LEU A 31 14.36 5.71 7.82
C LEU A 31 15.62 6.56 7.94
N GLY A 32 16.58 6.12 8.76
CA GLY A 32 17.75 6.93 9.10
C GLY A 32 17.32 8.29 9.66
N ASP A 33 17.62 9.37 8.96
CA ASP A 33 17.28 10.75 9.35
C ASP A 33 15.85 11.16 8.96
N THR A 34 15.14 10.34 8.19
CA THR A 34 13.77 10.64 7.74
C THR A 34 12.75 10.01 8.67
N THR A 35 11.84 10.81 9.21
CA THR A 35 10.68 10.33 9.96
C THR A 35 9.40 10.71 9.21
N LEU A 36 8.51 9.74 9.00
CA LEU A 36 7.20 9.98 8.40
C LEU A 36 6.09 9.75 9.43
N THR A 37 5.14 10.68 9.47
CA THR A 37 3.88 10.49 10.20
C THR A 37 2.92 9.57 9.43
N GLY A 38 1.87 9.09 10.08
CA GLY A 38 0.84 8.28 9.44
C GLY A 38 0.22 8.96 8.20
N GLY A 39 0.00 10.28 8.27
CA GLY A 39 -0.49 11.07 7.14
C GLY A 39 0.51 11.13 6.00
N GLN A 40 1.77 11.47 6.30
CA GLN A 40 2.81 11.56 5.27
C GLN A 40 3.07 10.22 4.59
N MET A 41 3.05 9.11 5.34
CA MET A 41 3.18 7.77 4.77
C MET A 41 2.02 7.43 3.84
N ALA A 42 0.78 7.77 4.22
CA ALA A 42 -0.39 7.57 3.36
C ALA A 42 -0.27 8.34 2.04
N ASP A 43 0.15 9.61 2.10
CA ASP A 43 0.35 10.44 0.91
C ASP A 43 1.43 9.86 -0.01
N LYS A 44 2.54 9.34 0.54
CA LYS A 44 3.60 8.68 -0.23
C LYS A 44 3.13 7.39 -0.90
N ILE A 45 2.31 6.59 -0.23
CA ILE A 45 1.71 5.38 -0.82
C ILE A 45 0.80 5.77 -1.98
N SER A 46 -0.06 6.78 -1.80
CA SER A 46 -0.92 7.28 -2.87
C SER A 46 -0.12 7.81 -4.06
N GLN A 47 0.95 8.58 -3.81
CA GLN A 47 1.86 9.06 -4.85
C GLN A 47 2.50 7.91 -5.63
N TYR A 48 2.95 6.85 -4.94
CA TYR A 48 3.55 5.69 -5.58
C TYR A 48 2.57 4.96 -6.50
N ILE A 49 1.32 4.76 -6.08
CA ILE A 49 0.29 4.11 -6.91
C ILE A 49 0.02 4.93 -8.17
N GLN A 50 -0.16 6.24 -8.03
CA GLN A 50 -0.39 7.14 -9.17
C GLN A 50 0.78 7.14 -10.17
N ALA A 51 2.02 7.13 -9.65
CA ALA A 51 3.21 7.02 -10.49
C ALA A 51 3.27 5.66 -11.20
N PHE A 52 2.89 4.58 -10.50
CA PHE A 52 2.86 3.24 -11.06
C PHE A 52 1.82 3.11 -12.18
N GLU A 53 0.63 3.68 -12.00
CA GLU A 53 -0.42 3.74 -13.02
C GLU A 53 0.03 4.54 -14.26
N ALA A 54 0.76 5.64 -14.05
CA ALA A 54 1.28 6.48 -15.14
C ALA A 54 2.34 5.77 -16.00
N LEU A 55 3.07 4.80 -15.45
CA LEU A 55 4.05 4.00 -16.20
C LEU A 55 3.40 2.97 -17.13
N GLY A 56 2.07 2.75 -17.01
CA GLY A 56 1.32 1.79 -17.81
C GLY A 56 1.69 0.33 -17.50
N PRO A 57 0.90 -0.64 -17.98
CA PRO A 57 1.25 -2.05 -17.85
C PRO A 57 2.55 -2.33 -18.63
N VAL A 58 3.55 -2.90 -17.95
CA VAL A 58 4.65 -3.57 -18.64
C VAL A 58 4.02 -4.62 -19.57
N PRO A 59 4.24 -4.55 -20.89
CA PRO A 59 3.74 -5.59 -21.78
C PRO A 59 4.35 -6.92 -21.31
N ALA A 60 3.49 -7.92 -21.11
CA ALA A 60 3.96 -9.28 -20.82
C ALA A 60 5.05 -9.64 -21.84
N PRO A 61 6.15 -10.31 -21.42
CA PRO A 61 7.17 -10.74 -22.35
C PRO A 61 6.47 -11.48 -23.49
N ARG A 62 6.63 -10.98 -24.71
CA ARG A 62 6.10 -11.66 -25.89
C ARG A 62 6.65 -13.08 -25.79
N SER A 63 5.74 -14.06 -25.69
CA SER A 63 6.07 -15.48 -25.77
C SER A 63 6.65 -15.75 -27.15
N GLY A 64 7.91 -15.37 -27.33
CA GLY A 64 8.77 -15.84 -28.39
C GLY A 64 9.29 -17.17 -27.88
N TYR A 65 8.64 -18.24 -28.31
CA TYR A 65 9.25 -19.57 -28.25
C TYR A 65 10.68 -19.44 -28.80
N CYS A 66 11.69 -19.65 -27.95
CA CYS A 66 13.03 -19.94 -28.42
C CYS A 66 12.93 -21.21 -29.27
N ARG A 67 13.24 -21.07 -30.56
CA ARG A 67 13.46 -22.18 -31.47
C ARG A 67 14.91 -22.61 -31.39
#